data_AF-A0A931IUP0-F1
#
_entry.id   AF-A0A931IUP0-F1
#
_cell.length_a   1.000
_cell.length_b   1.000
_cell.length_c   1.000
_cell.angle_alpha   90.00
_cell.angle_beta   90.00
_cell.angle_gamma   90.00
#
_symmetry.space_group_name_H-M   'P 1'
#
loop_
_entity.id
_entity.type
_entity.pdbx_description
1 polymer ?
#
loop_
_entity_poly.entity_id
_entity_poly.type
_entity_poly.pdbx_seq_one_letter_code
_entity_poly.pdbx_strand_id
1 'polypeptide(L)'
;MSAKLQTDKYYAALERLVARGDPINNDTVAIEAGSGRGSIKKSRPAYAELIAAIDAAAKVQSEAKLAADPLPGLRQERDSLTRRLDQALERELCLLEEVYDLRERNRQLEEDNRQLKMGRLVEVR
;
A
#
# COMPACT_ATOMS: atom_id res chain seq x y z
N MET A 1 34.13 22.93 -31.30
CA MET A 1 32.69 22.75 -31.08
C MET A 1 32.33 23.37 -29.74
N SER A 2 31.60 24.48 -29.75
CA SER A 2 31.36 25.34 -28.58
C SER A 2 30.73 24.58 -27.41
N ALA A 3 31.23 24.79 -26.19
CA ALA A 3 30.72 24.16 -24.96
C ALA A 3 29.21 24.34 -24.77
N LYS A 4 28.64 25.44 -25.31
CA LYS A 4 27.20 25.73 -25.31
C LYS A 4 26.36 24.69 -26.07
N LEU A 5 26.83 24.26 -27.25
CA LEU A 5 26.13 23.24 -28.03
C LEU A 5 26.06 21.88 -27.31
N GLN A 6 27.03 21.58 -26.43
CA GLN A 6 27.01 20.35 -25.65
C GLN A 6 26.03 20.40 -24.48
N THR A 7 25.84 21.55 -23.84
CA THR A 7 24.84 21.71 -22.78
C THR A 7 23.41 21.69 -23.33
N ASP A 8 23.18 22.31 -24.49
CA ASP A 8 21.84 22.41 -25.08
C ASP A 8 21.25 21.03 -25.43
N LYS A 9 22.08 20.11 -25.95
CA LYS A 9 21.63 18.73 -26.22
C LYS A 9 21.24 17.96 -24.95
N TYR A 10 21.86 18.27 -23.80
CA TYR A 10 21.53 17.62 -22.53
C TYR A 10 20.24 18.20 -21.94
N TYR A 11 19.99 19.50 -22.10
CA TYR A 11 18.71 20.10 -21.72
C TYR A 11 17.56 19.52 -22.55
N ALA A 12 17.72 19.41 -23.87
CA ALA A 12 16.71 18.78 -24.72
C ALA A 12 16.47 17.30 -24.36
N ALA A 13 17.51 16.59 -23.92
CA ALA A 13 17.38 15.20 -23.44
C ALA A 13 16.64 15.13 -22.08
N LEU A 14 16.92 16.07 -21.17
CA LEU A 14 16.21 16.17 -19.90
C LEU A 14 14.71 16.41 -20.12
N GLU A 15 14.34 17.33 -21.01
CA GLU A 15 12.93 17.59 -21.35
C GLU A 15 12.21 16.35 -21.89
N ARG A 16 12.87 15.57 -22.77
CA ARG A 16 12.31 14.31 -23.26
C ARG A 16 12.07 13.29 -22.15
N LEU A 17 13.02 13.16 -21.21
CA LEU A 17 12.87 12.24 -20.06
C LEU A 17 11.76 12.67 -19.12
N VAL A 18 11.64 13.97 -18.84
CA VAL A 18 10.55 14.55 -18.04
C VAL A 18 9.20 14.27 -18.69
N ALA A 19 9.07 14.49 -20.00
CA ALA A 19 7.82 14.25 -20.73
C ALA A 19 7.39 12.77 -20.74
N ARG A 20 8.36 11.83 -20.77
CA ARG A 20 8.08 10.39 -20.73
C ARG A 20 7.87 9.85 -19.31
N GLY A 21 8.26 10.60 -18.28
CA GLY A 21 8.25 10.13 -16.90
C GLY A 21 9.30 9.05 -16.61
N ASP A 22 10.33 8.94 -17.45
CA ASP A 22 11.44 8.00 -17.28
C ASP A 22 12.35 8.43 -16.12
N PRO A 23 13.12 7.52 -15.49
CA PRO A 23 14.01 7.87 -14.39
C PRO A 23 15.03 8.97 -14.77
N ILE A 24 14.96 10.09 -14.07
CA ILE A 24 15.83 11.24 -14.30
C ILE A 24 17.10 11.13 -13.44
N ASN A 25 18.26 11.04 -14.08
CA ASN A 25 19.57 11.18 -13.45
C ASN A 25 20.62 11.62 -14.48
N ASN A 26 21.82 11.99 -14.00
CA ASN A 26 22.89 12.49 -14.88
C ASN A 26 23.30 11.48 -15.97
N ASP A 27 23.24 10.18 -15.66
CA ASP A 27 23.63 9.13 -16.60
C ASP A 27 22.54 8.86 -17.65
N THR A 28 21.28 8.89 -17.27
CA THR A 28 20.14 8.71 -18.18
C THR A 28 20.02 9.90 -19.13
N VAL A 29 20.22 11.12 -18.63
CA VAL A 29 20.27 12.34 -19.47
C VAL A 29 21.45 12.28 -20.44
N ALA A 30 22.62 11.79 -20.00
CA ALA A 30 23.77 11.62 -20.89
C ALA A 30 23.49 10.60 -22.00
N ILE A 31 22.90 9.45 -21.67
CA ILE A 31 22.55 8.40 -22.63
C ILE A 31 21.47 8.89 -23.61
N GLU A 32 20.44 9.56 -23.13
CA GLU A 32 19.36 10.14 -23.95
C GLU A 32 19.85 11.24 -24.91
N ALA A 33 20.94 11.93 -24.54
CA ALA A 33 21.63 12.89 -25.41
C ALA A 33 22.66 12.24 -26.34
N GLY A 34 22.66 10.90 -26.45
CA GLY A 34 23.58 10.14 -27.30
C GLY A 34 25.03 10.14 -26.81
N SER A 35 25.26 10.37 -25.51
CA SER A 35 26.59 10.43 -24.90
C SER A 35 26.81 9.23 -23.98
N GLY A 36 28.08 8.87 -23.73
CA GLY A 36 28.41 7.76 -22.83
C GLY A 36 28.01 8.06 -21.38
N ARG A 37 27.75 7.01 -20.60
CA ARG A 37 27.54 7.11 -19.14
C ARG A 37 28.70 7.87 -18.49
N GLY A 38 28.42 8.78 -17.55
CA GLY A 38 29.44 9.62 -16.91
C GLY A 38 29.97 10.79 -17.76
N SER A 39 29.36 11.10 -18.92
CA SER A 39 29.73 12.28 -19.73
C SER A 39 29.42 13.61 -19.04
N ILE A 40 28.41 13.62 -18.15
CA ILE A 40 28.06 14.75 -17.30
C ILE A 40 28.81 14.60 -15.97
N LYS A 41 29.92 15.33 -15.83
CA LYS A 41 30.77 15.30 -14.61
C LYS A 41 30.53 16.52 -13.73
N LYS A 42 30.31 16.28 -12.43
CA LYS A 42 30.14 17.33 -11.39
C LYS A 42 31.33 18.29 -11.27
N SER A 43 32.54 17.84 -11.58
CA SER A 43 33.75 18.67 -11.52
C SER A 43 33.83 19.73 -12.62
N ARG A 44 32.99 19.66 -13.67
CA ARG A 44 33.00 20.64 -14.75
C ARG A 44 32.02 21.78 -14.43
N PRO A 45 32.50 23.02 -14.24
CA PRO A 45 31.62 24.14 -13.89
C PRO A 45 30.57 24.44 -14.97
N ALA A 46 30.88 24.14 -16.24
CA ALA A 46 29.92 24.28 -17.34
C ALA A 46 28.66 23.40 -17.21
N TYR A 47 28.69 22.37 -16.36
CA TYR A 47 27.54 21.50 -16.10
C TYR A 47 26.85 21.77 -14.77
N ALA A 48 27.31 22.75 -13.99
CA ALA A 48 26.76 23.01 -12.66
C ALA A 48 25.26 23.35 -12.72
N GLU A 49 24.87 24.24 -13.64
CA GLU A 49 23.46 24.61 -13.85
C GLU A 49 22.62 23.44 -14.38
N LEU A 50 23.18 22.65 -15.31
CA LEU A 50 22.51 21.47 -15.86
C LEU A 50 22.26 20.43 -14.77
N ILE A 51 23.26 20.14 -13.93
CA ILE A 51 23.14 19.17 -12.83
C ILE A 51 22.07 19.64 -11.84
N ALA A 52 22.05 20.93 -11.50
CA ALA A 52 21.01 21.49 -10.64
C ALA A 52 19.60 21.33 -11.26
N ALA A 53 19.45 21.53 -12.57
CA ALA A 53 18.19 21.31 -13.27
C ALA A 53 17.76 19.82 -13.29
N ILE A 54 18.72 18.90 -13.50
CA ILE A 54 18.48 17.45 -13.44
C ILE A 54 18.04 17.03 -12.05
N ASP A 55 18.74 17.50 -11.01
CA ASP A 55 18.43 17.18 -9.61
C ASP A 55 17.05 17.73 -9.21
N ALA A 56 16.71 18.95 -9.66
CA ALA A 56 15.38 19.53 -9.44
C ALA A 56 14.28 18.71 -10.12
N ALA A 57 14.46 18.34 -11.39
CA ALA A 57 13.49 17.53 -12.13
C ALA A 57 13.32 16.12 -11.52
N ALA A 58 14.41 15.49 -11.09
CA ALA A 58 14.39 14.21 -10.40
C ALA A 58 13.63 14.28 -9.05
N LYS A 59 13.79 15.39 -8.33
CA LYS A 59 13.05 15.64 -7.07
C LYS A 59 11.56 15.82 -7.30
N VAL A 60 11.17 16.60 -8.32
CA VAL A 60 9.74 16.77 -8.69
C VAL A 60 9.12 15.43 -9.09
N GLN A 61 9.85 14.61 -9.86
CA GLN A 61 9.40 13.27 -10.25
C GLN A 61 9.21 12.33 -9.05
N SER A 62 10.11 12.36 -8.07
CA SER A 62 10.01 11.51 -6.89
C SER A 62 8.88 11.96 -5.95
N GLU A 63 8.70 13.26 -5.76
CA GLU A 63 7.59 13.84 -4.99
C GLU A 63 6.24 13.51 -5.62
N ALA A 64 6.11 13.62 -6.95
CA ALA A 64 4.91 13.22 -7.68
C ALA A 64 4.61 11.72 -7.51
N LYS A 65 5.64 10.87 -7.50
CA LYS A 65 5.49 9.42 -7.32
C LYS A 65 5.08 9.04 -5.89
N LEU A 66 5.61 9.73 -4.89
CA LEU A 66 5.23 9.58 -3.48
C LEU A 66 3.79 10.03 -3.22
N ALA A 67 3.37 11.14 -3.83
CA ALA A 67 1.99 11.62 -3.73
C ALA A 67 0.98 10.68 -4.42
N ALA A 68 1.44 9.91 -5.40
CA ALA A 68 0.63 9.00 -6.19
C ALA A 68 0.73 7.52 -5.78
N ASP A 69 1.42 7.17 -4.68
CA ASP A 69 1.53 5.78 -4.23
C ASP A 69 0.47 5.45 -3.16
N PRO A 70 -0.70 4.88 -3.55
CA PRO A 70 -1.75 4.51 -2.61
C PRO A 70 -1.40 3.24 -1.81
N LEU A 71 -0.29 2.56 -2.15
CA LEU A 71 0.02 1.22 -1.67
C LEU A 71 0.13 1.12 -0.14
N PRO A 72 0.73 2.07 0.60
CA PRO A 72 0.77 2.02 2.06
C PRO A 72 -0.63 2.12 2.67
N GLY A 73 -1.47 3.03 2.16
CA GLY A 73 -2.85 3.21 2.64
C GLY A 73 -3.71 1.97 2.37
N LEU A 74 -3.62 1.41 1.16
CA LEU A 74 -4.32 0.18 0.79
C LEU A 74 -3.87 -1.03 1.63
N ARG A 75 -2.59 -1.13 1.98
CA ARG A 75 -2.08 -2.18 2.88
C ARG A 75 -2.65 -2.05 4.29
N GLN A 76 -2.68 -0.83 4.83
CA GLN A 76 -3.26 -0.56 6.14
C GLN A 76 -4.76 -0.84 6.16
N GLU A 77 -5.48 -0.46 5.10
CA GLU A 77 -6.91 -0.73 4.96
C GLU A 77 -7.18 -2.23 4.91
N ARG A 78 -6.43 -2.98 4.08
CA ARG A 78 -6.48 -4.45 4.06
C ARG A 78 -6.29 -5.04 5.46
N ASP A 79 -5.25 -4.63 6.18
CA ASP A 79 -4.98 -5.16 7.53
C ASP A 79 -6.11 -4.86 8.51
N SER A 80 -6.71 -3.67 8.40
CA SER A 80 -7.86 -3.31 9.22
C SER A 80 -9.08 -4.18 8.90
N LEU A 81 -9.32 -4.47 7.62
CA LEU A 81 -10.44 -5.31 7.18
C LEU A 81 -10.23 -6.76 7.60
N THR A 82 -9.03 -7.31 7.46
CA THR A 82 -8.69 -8.65 7.92
C THR A 82 -8.95 -8.80 9.42
N ARG A 83 -8.44 -7.87 10.25
CA ARG A 83 -8.68 -7.92 11.71
C ARG A 83 -10.16 -7.86 12.06
N ARG A 84 -10.93 -7.00 11.39
CA ARG A 84 -12.38 -6.88 11.63
C ARG A 84 -13.13 -8.14 11.22
N LEU A 85 -12.70 -8.79 10.14
CA LEU A 85 -13.27 -10.06 9.69
C LEU A 85 -12.98 -11.18 10.69
N ASP A 86 -11.73 -11.29 11.15
CA ASP A 86 -11.33 -12.31 12.13
C ASP A 86 -12.11 -12.14 13.44
N GLN A 87 -12.22 -10.90 13.95
CA GLN A 87 -13.02 -10.60 15.15
C GLN A 87 -14.51 -10.93 14.98
N ALA A 88 -15.08 -10.64 13.81
CA ALA A 88 -16.46 -10.98 13.52
C ALA A 88 -16.65 -12.49 13.49
N LEU A 89 -15.75 -13.22 12.84
CA LEU A 89 -15.81 -14.67 12.73
C LEU A 89 -15.69 -15.35 14.09
N GLU A 90 -14.76 -14.91 14.94
CA GLU A 90 -14.62 -15.41 16.31
C GLU A 90 -15.92 -15.22 17.12
N ARG A 91 -16.52 -14.03 17.02
CA ARG A 91 -17.79 -13.74 17.70
C ARG A 91 -18.93 -14.64 17.20
N GLU A 92 -19.03 -14.83 15.89
CA GLU A 92 -20.06 -15.71 15.29
C GLU A 92 -19.90 -17.16 15.76
N LEU A 93 -18.66 -17.66 15.86
CA LEU A 93 -18.40 -19.01 16.38
C LEU A 93 -18.82 -19.16 17.84
N CYS A 94 -18.48 -18.20 18.71
CA CYS A 94 -18.90 -18.22 20.11
C CYS A 94 -20.43 -18.15 20.24
N LEU A 95 -21.09 -17.30 19.46
CA LEU A 95 -22.56 -17.19 19.46
C LEU A 95 -23.22 -18.47 18.97
N LEU A 96 -22.64 -19.14 17.98
CA LEU A 96 -23.13 -20.42 17.50
C LEU A 96 -23.08 -21.48 18.61
N GLU A 97 -21.96 -21.59 19.31
CA GLU A 97 -21.78 -22.49 20.44
C GLU A 97 -22.79 -22.19 21.56
N GLU A 98 -22.95 -20.92 21.93
CA GLU A 98 -23.93 -20.50 22.94
C GLU A 98 -25.38 -20.85 22.53
N VAL A 99 -25.73 -20.67 21.25
CA VAL A 99 -27.05 -21.05 20.73
C VAL A 99 -27.26 -22.56 20.80
N TYR A 100 -26.23 -23.37 20.51
CA TYR A 100 -26.31 -24.83 20.66
C TYR A 100 -26.56 -25.23 22.12
N ASP A 101 -25.78 -24.69 23.05
CA ASP A 101 -25.92 -24.96 24.48
C ASP A 101 -27.31 -24.56 25.01
N LEU A 102 -27.79 -23.38 24.63
CA LEU A 102 -29.10 -22.90 25.05
C LEU A 102 -30.25 -23.75 24.49
N ARG A 103 -30.11 -24.25 23.26
CA ARG A 103 -31.10 -25.16 22.67
C ARG A 103 -31.14 -26.49 23.40
N GLU A 104 -29.98 -27.04 23.76
CA GLU A 104 -29.90 -28.30 24.50
C GLU A 104 -30.48 -28.16 25.91
N ARG A 105 -30.14 -27.08 26.61
CA ARG A 105 -30.72 -26.76 27.93
C ARG A 105 -32.22 -26.57 27.86
N ASN A 106 -32.73 -25.85 26.86
CA ASN A 106 -34.17 -25.67 26.69
C ASN A 106 -34.88 -27.01 26.44
N ARG A 107 -34.30 -27.89 25.62
CA ARG A 107 -34.84 -29.22 25.37
C ARG A 107 -34.93 -30.04 26.66
N GLN A 108 -33.85 -30.06 27.46
CA GLN A 108 -33.85 -30.76 28.74
C GLN A 108 -34.93 -30.20 29.68
N LEU A 109 -35.02 -28.88 29.80
CA LEU A 109 -36.04 -28.23 30.63
C LEU A 109 -37.46 -28.55 30.15
N GLU A 110 -37.72 -28.59 28.85
CA GLU A 110 -39.01 -28.99 28.29
C GLU A 110 -39.37 -30.45 28.62
N GLU A 111 -38.39 -31.35 28.58
CA GLU A 111 -38.56 -32.75 28.94
C GLU A 111 -38.83 -32.92 30.44
N ASP A 112 -38.05 -32.26 31.30
CA ASP A 112 -38.25 -32.28 32.75
C ASP A 112 -39.62 -31.71 33.13
N ASN A 113 -40.02 -30.59 32.52
CA ASN A 113 -41.32 -29.96 32.73
C ASN A 113 -42.47 -30.89 32.27
N ARG A 114 -42.29 -31.63 31.17
CA ARG A 114 -43.23 -32.66 30.74
C ARG A 114 -43.34 -33.81 31.75
N GLN A 115 -42.21 -34.25 32.31
CA GLN A 115 -42.19 -35.32 33.31
C GLN A 115 -42.82 -34.88 34.64
N LEU A 116 -42.57 -33.64 35.09
CA LEU A 116 -43.24 -33.01 36.24
C LEU A 116 -44.76 -32.97 36.05
N LYS A 117 -45.24 -32.51 34.89
CA LYS A 117 -46.67 -32.49 34.57
C LYS A 117 -47.32 -33.87 34.57
N MET A 118 -46.57 -34.91 34.22
CA MET A 118 -47.03 -36.30 34.29
C MET A 118 -46.86 -36.93 35.69
N GLY A 119 -46.41 -36.18 36.69
CA GLY A 119 -46.21 -36.66 38.06
C GLY A 119 -45.05 -37.66 38.20
N ARG A 120 -44.14 -37.72 37.23
CA ARG A 120 -42.99 -38.64 37.21
C ARG A 120 -41.74 -38.07 37.88
N LEU A 121 -41.72 -36.77 38.11
CA LEU A 121 -40.72 -36.05 38.89
C LEU A 121 -41.44 -35.25 39.98
N VAL A 122 -40.75 -34.97 41.09
CA VAL A 122 -41.25 -34.16 42.20
C VAL A 122 -40.36 -32.93 42.34
N GLU A 123 -40.97 -31.74 42.42
CA GLU A 123 -40.22 -30.50 42.69
C GLU A 123 -39.56 -30.58 44.05
N VAL A 124 -38.23 -30.42 44.08
CA VAL A 124 -37.48 -30.24 45.32
C VAL A 124 -37.58 -28.76 45.68
N ARG A 125 -38.24 -28.48 46.82
CA ARG A 125 -38.39 -27.13 47.39
C ARG A 125 -37.07 -26.59 47.91
#